data_AF-A0A968XR19-F1
#
_entry.id   AF-A0A968XR19-F1
#
_cell.length_a   1.000
_cell.length_b   1.000
_cell.length_c   1.000
_cell.angle_alpha   90.00
_cell.angle_beta   90.00
_cell.angle_gamma   90.00
#
_symmetry.space_group_name_H-M   'P 1'
#
loop_
_entity.id
_entity.type
_entity.pdbx_description
1 polymer ?
#
loop_
_entity_poly.entity_id
_entity_poly.type
_entity_poly.pdbx_seq_one_letter_code
_entity_poly.pdbx_strand_id
1 'polypeptide(L)'
;MMTTGYDCEDLLNVALARPIFSPTDFIQIKGRGTRLFTFKHGEGAAQRTVKKDGFALFDFFANCEFFEEEFDYDKKLELPKEPTEGGGGGGGGGVNVDDFTNTSPDPMARVIRDEIGLFGMRIDREMYRERFAEQASKAASEDKELHEAFEAEDWPAVEERVKRLLFEKPKEFWSLPKLQDIYKTDRLPSLREILAVVFGLSPQVPSRGDLAEEAFEKFMATTETNATHSRELKTVFVSFLLDPQSRLLLEHGQFPALRARDPNLYASLGKLAPPERDLLIAYIQSQVPLGDFELVA
;
A
#
# COMPACT_ATOMS: atom_id res chain seq x y z
N MET A 1 -19.37 -25.69 0.06
CA MET A 1 -18.31 -24.67 -0.12
C MET A 1 -18.96 -23.31 0.11
N MET A 2 -18.50 -22.47 1.05
CA MET A 2 -19.10 -21.15 1.34
C MET A 2 -18.76 -20.08 0.28
N THR A 3 -18.60 -20.49 -0.98
CA THR A 3 -18.27 -19.63 -2.12
C THR A 3 -19.52 -19.16 -2.86
N THR A 4 -20.70 -19.76 -2.60
CA THR A 4 -21.97 -19.34 -3.21
C THR A 4 -23.17 -19.49 -2.26
N GLY A 5 -23.95 -18.41 -2.12
CA GLY A 5 -25.37 -18.43 -1.71
C GLY A 5 -25.75 -18.54 -0.22
N TYR A 6 -24.84 -18.87 0.70
CA TYR A 6 -25.19 -19.01 2.12
C TYR A 6 -24.89 -17.74 2.92
N ASP A 7 -25.95 -17.06 3.39
CA ASP A 7 -25.86 -15.85 4.20
C ASP A 7 -26.05 -16.19 5.67
N CYS A 8 -24.95 -16.49 6.37
CA CYS A 8 -24.97 -16.79 7.80
C CYS A 8 -24.13 -15.80 8.58
N GLU A 9 -24.83 -15.01 9.38
CA GLU A 9 -24.24 -14.01 10.27
C GLU A 9 -23.83 -14.64 11.61
N ASP A 10 -24.35 -15.82 11.94
CA ASP A 10 -24.18 -16.56 13.19
C ASP A 10 -22.89 -17.40 13.26
N LEU A 11 -21.87 -17.05 12.47
CA LEU A 11 -20.58 -17.74 12.47
C LEU A 11 -19.69 -17.27 13.63
N LEU A 12 -19.20 -18.21 14.44
CA LEU A 12 -18.23 -17.93 15.51
C LEU A 12 -16.79 -17.92 15.00
N ASN A 13 -16.38 -18.95 14.26
CA ASN A 13 -15.02 -19.13 13.72
C ASN A 13 -15.09 -19.64 12.28
N VAL A 14 -14.00 -19.48 11.52
CA VAL A 14 -13.88 -19.95 10.13
C VAL A 14 -12.71 -20.92 10.03
N ALA A 15 -12.87 -22.01 9.29
CA ALA A 15 -11.79 -22.98 9.05
C ALA A 15 -11.54 -23.15 7.54
N LEU A 16 -10.29 -23.00 7.12
CA LEU A 16 -9.80 -23.21 5.77
C LEU A 16 -9.20 -24.61 5.68
N ALA A 17 -10.02 -25.55 5.24
CA ALA A 17 -9.66 -26.97 5.08
C ALA A 17 -9.28 -27.35 3.63
N ARG A 18 -9.01 -26.36 2.78
CA ARG A 18 -8.54 -26.53 1.41
C ARG A 18 -7.64 -25.35 1.02
N PRO A 19 -6.72 -25.52 0.06
CA PRO A 19 -5.98 -24.39 -0.50
C PRO A 19 -6.92 -23.46 -1.29
N ILE A 20 -6.72 -22.16 -1.16
CA ILE A 20 -7.45 -21.10 -1.85
C ILE A 20 -6.44 -20.24 -2.60
N PHE A 21 -6.55 -20.24 -3.93
CA PHE A 21 -5.64 -19.48 -4.80
C PHE A 21 -6.24 -18.15 -5.29
N SER A 22 -7.54 -17.94 -5.06
CA SER A 22 -8.25 -16.71 -5.43
C SER A 22 -8.25 -15.74 -4.26
N PRO A 23 -7.66 -14.54 -4.38
CA PRO A 23 -7.67 -13.54 -3.31
C PRO A 23 -9.10 -13.08 -2.97
N THR A 24 -9.96 -13.01 -3.98
CA THR A 24 -11.39 -12.68 -3.82
C THR A 24 -12.11 -13.69 -2.94
N ASP A 25 -11.89 -14.99 -3.19
CA ASP A 25 -12.56 -16.05 -2.41
C ASP A 25 -12.10 -16.05 -0.96
N PHE A 26 -10.80 -15.84 -0.73
CA PHE A 26 -10.22 -15.76 0.61
C PHE A 26 -10.83 -14.62 1.42
N ILE A 27 -10.90 -13.40 0.85
CA ILE A 27 -11.52 -12.25 1.51
C ILE A 27 -13.02 -12.47 1.72
N GLN A 28 -13.73 -13.08 0.77
CA GLN A 28 -15.16 -13.35 0.96
C GLN A 28 -15.39 -14.29 2.14
N ILE A 29 -14.62 -15.38 2.24
CA ILE A 29 -14.71 -16.35 3.33
C ILE A 29 -14.34 -15.69 4.68
N LYS A 30 -13.26 -14.94 4.72
CA LYS A 30 -12.86 -14.14 5.89
C LYS A 30 -13.92 -13.12 6.27
N GLY A 31 -14.50 -12.43 5.29
CA GLY A 31 -15.53 -11.41 5.46
C GLY A 31 -16.76 -11.96 6.16
N ARG A 32 -17.14 -13.23 5.93
CA ARG A 32 -18.19 -13.90 6.71
C ARG A 32 -17.84 -13.99 8.20
N GLY A 33 -16.58 -14.22 8.52
CA GLY A 33 -16.04 -14.23 9.89
C GLY A 33 -16.05 -12.86 10.56
N THR A 34 -15.89 -11.75 9.82
CA THR A 34 -15.86 -10.39 10.40
C THR A 34 -17.22 -9.81 10.78
N ARG A 35 -18.33 -10.47 10.45
CA ARG A 35 -19.67 -9.96 10.70
C ARG A 35 -19.99 -9.93 12.20
N LEU A 36 -20.60 -8.81 12.61
CA LEU A 36 -21.10 -8.62 13.96
C LEU A 36 -22.35 -9.47 14.17
N PHE A 37 -22.36 -10.27 15.22
CA PHE A 37 -23.52 -11.05 15.61
C PHE A 37 -23.62 -11.10 17.14
N THR A 38 -24.85 -11.25 17.62
CA THR A 38 -25.11 -11.39 19.06
C THR A 38 -25.70 -12.76 19.31
N PHE A 39 -24.90 -13.65 19.88
CA PHE A 39 -25.29 -15.01 20.21
C PHE A 39 -26.25 -15.02 21.38
N LYS A 40 -27.35 -15.76 21.23
CA LYS A 40 -28.33 -15.99 22.30
C LYS A 40 -28.26 -17.45 22.70
N HIS A 41 -28.03 -17.71 23.98
CA HIS A 41 -27.93 -19.06 24.53
C HIS A 41 -28.95 -19.26 25.66
N GLY A 42 -29.77 -20.32 25.55
CA GLY A 42 -30.85 -20.66 26.47
C GLY A 42 -32.24 -20.18 26.04
N GLU A 43 -33.27 -20.67 26.73
CA GLU A 43 -34.69 -20.33 26.51
C GLU A 43 -35.30 -19.60 27.72
N GLY A 44 -36.25 -18.68 27.47
CA GLY A 44 -37.00 -17.98 28.51
C GLY A 44 -36.22 -16.90 29.28
N ALA A 45 -36.57 -16.67 30.55
CA ALA A 45 -36.03 -15.59 31.39
C ALA A 45 -34.52 -15.73 31.74
N ALA A 46 -33.89 -16.85 31.41
CA ALA A 46 -32.46 -17.11 31.63
C ALA A 46 -31.59 -16.93 30.37
N GLN A 47 -32.15 -16.36 29.29
CA GLN A 47 -31.45 -16.17 28.03
C GLN A 47 -30.21 -15.27 28.18
N ARG A 48 -29.02 -15.83 27.93
CA ARG A 48 -27.76 -15.09 27.93
C ARG A 48 -27.47 -14.59 26.53
N THR A 49 -27.09 -13.32 26.44
CA THR A 49 -26.81 -12.63 25.18
C THR A 49 -25.34 -12.22 25.19
N VAL A 50 -24.55 -12.73 24.24
CA VAL A 50 -23.11 -12.47 24.14
C VAL A 50 -22.82 -11.87 22.77
N LYS A 51 -22.17 -10.71 22.77
CA LYS A 51 -21.71 -10.06 21.52
C LYS A 51 -20.46 -10.76 21.02
N LYS A 52 -20.33 -10.86 19.71
CA LYS A 52 -19.12 -11.36 19.07
C LYS A 52 -18.03 -10.29 19.14
N ASP A 53 -16.96 -10.58 19.88
CA ASP A 53 -15.82 -9.67 20.05
C ASP A 53 -14.67 -9.96 19.09
N GLY A 54 -14.75 -11.06 18.33
CA GLY A 54 -13.76 -11.48 17.34
C GLY A 54 -14.10 -12.84 16.74
N PHE A 55 -13.25 -13.32 15.83
CA PHE A 55 -13.32 -14.69 15.31
C PHE A 55 -11.91 -15.25 15.13
N ALA A 56 -11.77 -16.57 15.23
CA ALA A 56 -10.55 -17.26 14.82
C ALA A 56 -10.69 -17.75 13.37
N LEU A 57 -9.65 -17.53 12.57
CA LEU A 57 -9.46 -18.16 11.27
C LEU A 57 -8.46 -19.30 11.45
N PHE A 58 -8.94 -20.54 11.32
CA PHE A 58 -8.08 -21.72 11.35
C PHE A 58 -7.63 -22.03 9.94
N ASP A 59 -6.33 -22.00 9.69
CA ASP A 59 -5.77 -22.23 8.37
C ASP A 59 -4.88 -23.47 8.37
N PHE A 60 -5.32 -24.52 7.69
CA PHE A 60 -4.59 -25.79 7.59
C PHE A 60 -3.70 -25.87 6.35
N PHE A 61 -3.78 -24.88 5.44
CA PHE A 61 -3.11 -24.92 4.14
C PHE A 61 -2.18 -23.71 3.92
N ALA A 62 -1.85 -22.96 5.00
CA ALA A 62 -0.99 -21.79 4.95
C ALA A 62 -1.44 -20.74 3.91
N ASN A 63 -2.76 -20.60 3.70
CA ASN A 63 -3.33 -19.60 2.81
C ASN A 63 -2.98 -18.17 3.28
N CYS A 64 -2.94 -17.91 4.59
CA CYS A 64 -2.60 -16.60 5.13
C CYS A 64 -1.15 -16.21 4.78
N GLU A 65 -0.20 -17.12 5.00
CA GLU A 65 1.22 -16.94 4.65
C GLU A 65 1.39 -16.76 3.12
N PHE A 66 0.72 -17.60 2.34
CA PHE A 66 0.72 -17.50 0.88
C PHE A 66 0.29 -16.11 0.37
N PHE A 67 -0.80 -15.54 0.90
CA PHE A 67 -1.27 -14.22 0.48
C PHE A 67 -0.47 -13.05 1.08
N GLU A 68 0.25 -13.25 2.18
CA GLU A 68 1.10 -12.20 2.76
C GLU A 68 2.48 -12.10 2.07
N GLU A 69 3.11 -13.25 1.80
CA GLU A 69 4.51 -13.31 1.38
C GLU A 69 4.69 -13.71 -0.09
N GLU A 70 3.94 -14.70 -0.58
CA GLU A 70 4.22 -15.36 -1.86
C GLU A 70 3.36 -14.88 -3.03
N PHE A 71 2.18 -14.33 -2.75
CA PHE A 71 1.25 -13.91 -3.81
C PHE A 71 1.72 -12.62 -4.48
N ASP A 72 1.83 -12.68 -5.81
CA ASP A 72 2.23 -11.56 -6.66
C ASP A 72 0.99 -10.80 -7.14
N TYR A 73 0.70 -9.68 -6.50
CA TYR A 73 -0.47 -8.84 -6.76
C TYR A 73 -0.36 -8.02 -8.05
N ASP A 74 0.85 -7.87 -8.60
CA ASP A 74 1.06 -7.13 -9.84
C ASP A 74 0.83 -8.01 -11.08
N LYS A 75 0.78 -9.34 -10.90
CA LYS A 75 0.48 -10.27 -11.99
C LYS A 75 -1.02 -10.28 -12.30
N LYS A 76 -1.35 -9.80 -13.49
CA LYS A 76 -2.69 -9.97 -14.08
C LYS A 76 -3.02 -11.46 -14.17
N LEU A 77 -4.00 -11.90 -13.38
CA LEU A 77 -4.52 -13.27 -13.41
C LEU A 77 -4.98 -13.60 -14.84
N GLU A 78 -4.35 -14.58 -15.47
CA GLU A 78 -4.86 -15.16 -16.71
C GLU A 78 -6.11 -15.96 -16.38
N LEU A 79 -7.27 -15.40 -16.72
CA LEU A 79 -8.51 -16.16 -16.66
C LEU A 79 -8.38 -17.37 -17.61
N PRO A 80 -8.69 -18.59 -17.14
CA PRO A 80 -8.81 -19.73 -18.04
C PRO A 80 -9.79 -19.35 -19.15
N LYS A 81 -9.34 -19.45 -20.41
CA LYS A 81 -10.21 -19.17 -21.56
C LYS A 81 -11.40 -20.12 -21.48
N GLU A 82 -12.61 -19.57 -21.45
CA GLU A 82 -13.83 -20.37 -21.58
C GLU A 82 -13.70 -21.24 -22.84
N PRO A 83 -14.05 -22.53 -22.78
CA PRO A 83 -14.02 -23.37 -23.96
C PRO A 83 -15.01 -22.80 -24.97
N THR A 84 -14.50 -22.30 -26.09
CA THR A 84 -15.30 -21.79 -27.19
C THR A 84 -16.26 -22.89 -27.65
N GLU A 85 -17.57 -22.68 -27.51
CA GLU A 85 -18.57 -23.53 -28.13
C GLU A 85 -18.40 -23.47 -29.66
N GLY A 86 -17.92 -24.56 -30.27
CA GLY A 86 -17.97 -24.71 -31.72
C GLY A 86 -16.94 -25.66 -32.32
N GLY A 87 -17.33 -26.94 -32.49
CA GLY A 87 -16.96 -27.71 -33.69
C GLY A 87 -15.82 -28.73 -33.59
N GLY A 88 -16.16 -29.92 -33.09
CA GLY A 88 -15.79 -31.21 -33.72
C GLY A 88 -14.33 -31.66 -33.75
N GLY A 89 -14.03 -32.74 -33.01
CA GLY A 89 -13.03 -33.72 -33.43
C GLY A 89 -12.07 -34.21 -32.34
N GLY A 90 -12.46 -35.29 -31.67
CA GLY A 90 -11.57 -36.40 -31.28
C GLY A 90 -10.42 -36.13 -30.30
N GLY A 91 -10.54 -36.73 -29.10
CA GLY A 91 -9.39 -37.01 -28.22
C GLY A 91 -9.52 -36.45 -26.81
N GLY A 92 -10.63 -36.74 -26.13
CA GLY A 92 -10.81 -36.41 -24.71
C GLY A 92 -9.92 -37.27 -23.82
N GLY A 93 -8.65 -36.91 -23.71
CA GLY A 93 -7.81 -37.27 -22.57
C GLY A 93 -8.27 -36.43 -21.38
N GLY A 94 -9.34 -36.87 -20.71
CA GLY A 94 -9.69 -36.32 -19.40
C GLY A 94 -8.50 -36.50 -18.48
N VAL A 95 -7.95 -35.41 -17.97
CA VAL A 95 -6.97 -35.48 -16.88
C VAL A 95 -7.73 -36.10 -15.70
N ASN A 96 -7.48 -37.37 -15.42
CA ASN A 96 -7.85 -37.96 -14.15
C ASN A 96 -7.05 -37.19 -13.10
N VAL A 97 -7.73 -36.32 -12.36
CA VAL A 97 -7.22 -35.83 -11.10
C VAL A 97 -7.34 -37.04 -10.18
N ASP A 98 -6.29 -37.86 -10.10
CA ASP A 98 -6.26 -38.97 -9.18
C ASP A 98 -6.47 -38.43 -7.76
N ASP A 99 -7.53 -38.88 -7.09
CA ASP A 99 -7.83 -38.47 -5.71
C ASP A 99 -6.68 -38.93 -4.79
N PHE A 100 -5.84 -37.98 -4.39
CA PHE A 100 -4.76 -38.22 -3.44
C PHE A 100 -5.33 -38.27 -2.02
N THR A 101 -5.48 -39.47 -1.46
CA THR A 101 -5.93 -39.67 -0.08
C THR A 101 -4.73 -39.91 0.83
N ASN A 102 -4.30 -38.88 1.56
CA ASN A 102 -3.27 -39.03 2.59
C ASN A 102 -3.89 -39.62 3.87
N THR A 103 -3.44 -40.81 4.27
CA THR A 103 -3.89 -41.52 5.49
C THR A 103 -2.89 -41.41 6.64
N SER A 104 -1.82 -40.61 6.47
CA SER A 104 -0.89 -40.34 7.56
C SER A 104 -1.65 -39.64 8.68
N PRO A 105 -1.50 -40.06 9.95
CA PRO A 105 -1.95 -39.23 11.05
C PRO A 105 -1.27 -37.88 10.87
N ASP A 106 -2.04 -36.81 10.84
CA ASP A 106 -1.54 -35.44 10.80
C ASP A 106 -1.40 -34.97 12.25
N PRO A 107 -0.27 -35.23 12.94
CA PRO A 107 -0.03 -34.59 14.21
C PRO A 107 0.09 -33.10 13.92
N MET A 108 -0.82 -32.30 14.48
CA MET A 108 -0.67 -30.84 14.48
C MET A 108 0.75 -30.50 14.96
N ALA A 109 1.63 -30.17 14.02
CA ALA A 109 3.05 -29.99 14.32
C ALA A 109 3.26 -28.78 15.24
N ARG A 110 2.42 -27.75 15.08
CA ARG A 110 2.41 -26.54 15.90
C ARG A 110 1.09 -25.80 15.73
N VAL A 111 0.58 -25.20 16.82
CA VAL A 111 -0.43 -24.14 16.73
C VAL A 111 0.32 -22.82 16.75
N ILE A 112 0.37 -22.13 15.61
CA ILE A 112 0.85 -20.75 15.53
C ILE A 112 -0.38 -19.87 15.64
N ARG A 113 -0.31 -18.89 16.54
CA ARG A 113 -1.40 -17.93 16.76
C ARG A 113 -0.87 -16.55 16.41
N ASP A 114 -1.31 -16.06 15.27
CA ASP A 114 -1.02 -14.70 14.83
C ASP A 114 -2.25 -13.83 15.03
N GLU A 115 -2.06 -12.75 15.77
CA GLU A 115 -3.11 -11.75 15.97
C GLU A 115 -3.04 -10.75 14.82
N ILE A 116 -4.07 -10.76 13.97
CA ILE A 116 -4.19 -9.78 12.90
C ILE A 116 -4.47 -8.42 13.55
N GLY A 117 -3.53 -7.49 13.38
CA GLY A 117 -3.66 -6.14 13.92
C GLY A 117 -4.80 -5.34 13.28
N LEU A 118 -5.03 -4.13 13.81
CA LEU A 118 -6.05 -3.18 13.34
C LEU A 118 -5.97 -2.88 11.83
N PHE A 119 -4.80 -3.05 11.24
CA PHE A 119 -4.52 -2.75 9.84
C PHE A 119 -4.87 -3.89 8.87
N GLY A 120 -5.42 -5.01 9.37
CA GLY A 120 -5.78 -6.16 8.54
C GLY A 120 -4.58 -6.87 7.90
N MET A 121 -4.90 -7.85 7.04
CA MET A 121 -3.90 -8.58 6.25
C MET A 121 -3.53 -7.79 5.01
N ARG A 122 -2.35 -8.05 4.44
CA ARG A 122 -1.86 -7.39 3.22
C ARG A 122 -2.87 -7.44 2.07
N ILE A 123 -3.49 -8.61 1.88
CA ILE A 123 -4.54 -8.86 0.88
C ILE A 123 -5.73 -7.89 0.98
N ASP A 124 -6.12 -7.49 2.20
CA ASP A 124 -7.22 -6.56 2.38
C ASP A 124 -6.83 -5.17 1.87
N ARG A 125 -5.56 -4.78 2.05
CA ARG A 125 -5.04 -3.46 1.66
C ARG A 125 -4.92 -3.34 0.14
N GLU A 126 -4.40 -4.38 -0.52
CA GLU A 126 -4.28 -4.41 -1.98
C GLU A 126 -5.66 -4.44 -2.67
N MET A 127 -6.62 -5.21 -2.15
CA MET A 127 -7.99 -5.14 -2.67
C MET A 127 -8.66 -3.79 -2.44
N TYR A 128 -8.38 -3.13 -1.32
CA TYR A 128 -8.87 -1.77 -1.08
C TYR A 128 -8.24 -0.77 -2.06
N ARG A 129 -6.95 -0.96 -2.40
CA ARG A 129 -6.20 -0.19 -3.40
C ARG A 129 -6.81 -0.36 -4.80
N GLU A 130 -7.04 -1.59 -5.23
CA GLU A 130 -7.65 -1.92 -6.53
C GLU A 130 -9.06 -1.33 -6.66
N ARG A 131 -9.89 -1.47 -5.63
CA ARG A 131 -11.25 -0.88 -5.64
C ARG A 131 -11.23 0.63 -5.79
N PHE A 132 -10.34 1.31 -5.07
CA PHE A 132 -10.19 2.76 -5.21
C PHE A 132 -9.75 3.12 -6.63
N ALA A 133 -8.76 2.40 -7.16
CA ALA A 133 -8.22 2.65 -8.49
C ALA A 133 -9.28 2.47 -9.59
N GLU A 134 -10.09 1.41 -9.50
CA GLU A 134 -11.20 1.19 -10.41
C GLU A 134 -12.25 2.30 -10.33
N GLN A 135 -12.60 2.73 -9.12
CA GLN A 135 -13.64 3.75 -8.93
C GLN A 135 -13.20 5.13 -9.39
N ALA A 136 -11.96 5.51 -9.08
CA ALA A 136 -11.37 6.74 -9.56
C ALA A 136 -11.28 6.73 -11.09
N SER A 137 -10.88 5.60 -11.69
CA SER A 137 -10.84 5.44 -13.16
C SER A 137 -12.24 5.53 -13.79
N LYS A 138 -13.24 4.87 -13.20
CA LYS A 138 -14.65 4.97 -13.62
C LYS A 138 -15.15 6.41 -13.52
N ALA A 139 -14.91 7.08 -12.40
CA ALA A 139 -15.28 8.47 -12.19
C ALA A 139 -14.61 9.41 -13.21
N ALA A 140 -13.33 9.19 -13.53
CA ALA A 140 -12.62 9.97 -14.55
C ALA A 140 -13.18 9.75 -15.97
N SER A 141 -13.71 8.55 -16.27
CA SER A 141 -14.33 8.27 -17.56
C SER A 141 -15.77 8.80 -17.69
N GLU A 142 -16.51 8.87 -16.58
CA GLU A 142 -17.92 9.28 -16.57
C GLU A 142 -18.08 10.80 -16.39
N ASP A 143 -17.18 11.45 -15.65
CA ASP A 143 -17.26 12.88 -15.35
C ASP A 143 -16.40 13.72 -16.31
N LYS A 144 -17.09 14.45 -17.19
CA LYS A 144 -16.49 15.34 -18.19
C LYS A 144 -15.62 16.43 -17.55
N GLU A 145 -16.01 16.95 -16.38
CA GLU A 145 -15.24 18.00 -15.71
C GLU A 145 -13.95 17.45 -15.09
N LEU A 146 -13.97 16.22 -14.59
CA LEU A 146 -12.77 15.55 -14.07
C LEU A 146 -11.80 15.22 -15.22
N HIS A 147 -12.32 14.77 -16.36
CA HIS A 147 -11.52 14.48 -17.54
C HIS A 147 -10.87 15.75 -18.11
N GLU A 148 -11.64 16.84 -18.26
CA GLU A 148 -11.11 18.13 -18.72
C GLU A 148 -10.07 18.72 -17.76
N ALA A 149 -10.30 18.61 -16.44
CA ALA A 149 -9.32 19.05 -15.44
C ALA A 149 -8.04 18.21 -15.48
N PHE A 150 -8.16 16.90 -15.73
CA PHE A 150 -7.02 16.02 -15.88
C PHE A 150 -6.21 16.33 -17.15
N GLU A 151 -6.87 16.56 -18.30
CA GLU A 151 -6.20 16.96 -19.55
C GLU A 151 -5.53 18.34 -19.43
N ALA A 152 -6.10 19.25 -18.65
CA ALA A 152 -5.52 20.57 -18.37
C ALA A 152 -4.39 20.56 -17.32
N GLU A 153 -4.05 19.39 -16.76
CA GLU A 153 -3.12 19.22 -15.63
C GLU A 153 -3.47 20.08 -14.39
N ASP A 154 -4.76 20.43 -14.23
CA ASP A 154 -5.25 21.23 -13.10
C ASP A 154 -5.49 20.32 -11.88
N TRP A 155 -4.39 19.97 -11.20
CA TRP A 155 -4.39 19.11 -10.02
C TRP A 155 -5.31 19.59 -8.88
N PRO A 156 -5.34 20.89 -8.52
CA PRO A 156 -6.29 21.40 -7.53
C PRO A 156 -7.76 21.07 -7.87
N ALA A 157 -8.16 21.29 -9.13
CA ALA A 157 -9.53 21.00 -9.57
C ALA A 157 -9.83 19.49 -9.54
N VAL A 158 -8.87 18.66 -9.99
CA VAL A 158 -8.96 17.19 -9.92
C VAL A 158 -9.17 16.72 -8.47
N GLU A 159 -8.37 17.22 -7.52
CA GLU A 159 -8.49 16.83 -6.12
C GLU A 159 -9.85 17.20 -5.51
N GLU A 160 -10.33 18.42 -5.76
CA GLU A 160 -11.63 18.86 -5.23
C GLU A 160 -12.76 17.99 -5.80
N ARG A 161 -12.71 17.69 -7.10
CA ARG A 161 -13.73 16.89 -7.76
C ARG A 161 -13.73 15.45 -7.27
N VAL A 162 -12.55 14.83 -7.12
CA VAL A 162 -12.40 13.49 -6.55
C VAL A 162 -12.94 13.43 -5.12
N LYS A 163 -12.60 14.42 -4.27
CA LYS A 163 -13.13 14.50 -2.90
C LYS A 163 -14.66 14.55 -2.92
N ARG A 164 -15.25 15.39 -3.75
CA ARG A 164 -16.71 15.53 -3.88
C ARG A 164 -17.39 14.24 -4.38
N LEU A 165 -16.78 13.53 -5.33
CA LEU A 165 -17.38 12.35 -5.94
C LEU A 165 -17.20 11.06 -5.12
N LEU A 166 -16.08 10.94 -4.41
CA LEU A 166 -15.68 9.69 -3.75
C LEU A 166 -15.70 9.78 -2.21
N PHE A 167 -15.32 10.90 -1.58
CA PHE A 167 -15.05 10.94 -0.13
C PHE A 167 -16.28 11.14 0.77
N GLU A 168 -17.45 11.40 0.20
CA GLU A 168 -18.67 11.70 0.99
C GLU A 168 -19.84 10.75 0.66
N LYS A 169 -19.56 9.55 0.15
CA LYS A 169 -20.59 8.53 -0.11
C LYS A 169 -20.75 7.56 1.08
N PRO A 170 -21.99 7.29 1.54
CA PRO A 170 -22.24 6.51 2.76
C PRO A 170 -21.94 5.02 2.65
N LYS A 171 -21.68 4.49 1.45
CA LYS A 171 -21.42 3.05 1.23
C LYS A 171 -19.96 2.68 1.38
N GLU A 172 -19.05 3.59 1.03
CA GLU A 172 -17.63 3.32 0.97
C GLU A 172 -16.94 4.57 1.50
N PHE A 173 -16.61 4.54 2.80
CA PHE A 173 -16.08 5.66 3.56
C PHE A 173 -14.63 5.97 3.14
N TRP A 174 -14.43 6.37 1.88
CA TRP A 174 -13.16 6.86 1.37
C TRP A 174 -12.79 8.13 2.12
N SER A 175 -11.56 8.19 2.60
CA SER A 175 -11.06 9.34 3.34
C SER A 175 -9.56 9.45 3.11
N LEU A 176 -9.03 10.67 3.16
CA LEU A 176 -7.61 10.91 2.92
C LEU A 176 -6.73 10.07 3.86
N PRO A 177 -7.01 10.02 5.20
CA PRO A 177 -6.17 9.24 6.11
C PRO A 177 -6.11 7.75 5.75
N LYS A 178 -7.25 7.15 5.38
CA LYS A 178 -7.29 5.73 4.95
C LYS A 178 -6.49 5.49 3.68
N LEU A 179 -6.57 6.38 2.70
CA LEU A 179 -5.79 6.24 1.48
C LEU A 179 -4.29 6.43 1.77
N GLN A 180 -3.94 7.39 2.62
CA GLN A 180 -2.57 7.61 3.04
C GLN A 180 -1.99 6.39 3.76
N ASP A 181 -2.78 5.71 4.60
CA ASP A 181 -2.36 4.49 5.28
C ASP A 181 -2.12 3.31 4.30
N ILE A 182 -2.93 3.22 3.23
CA ILE A 182 -2.84 2.13 2.24
C ILE A 182 -1.69 2.34 1.25
N TYR A 183 -1.48 3.59 0.85
CA TYR A 183 -0.42 3.99 -0.08
C TYR A 183 0.84 4.47 0.66
N LYS A 184 0.92 4.26 1.98
CA LYS A 184 2.07 4.63 2.81
C LYS A 184 3.32 3.93 2.28
N THR A 185 4.32 4.73 1.95
CA THR A 185 5.71 4.29 1.77
C THR A 185 6.51 4.78 2.99
N ASP A 186 7.51 5.63 2.80
CA ASP A 186 8.30 6.22 3.89
C ASP A 186 7.72 7.54 4.43
N ARG A 187 6.61 8.00 3.83
CA ARG A 187 5.88 9.24 4.17
C ARG A 187 4.39 9.07 3.89
N LEU A 188 3.60 10.05 4.32
CA LEU A 188 2.18 10.16 3.97
C LEU A 188 2.05 10.83 2.59
N PRO A 189 1.59 10.13 1.55
CA PRO A 189 1.43 10.74 0.24
C PRO A 189 0.29 11.74 0.21
N SER A 190 0.40 12.72 -0.69
CA SER A 190 -0.68 13.63 -1.03
C SER A 190 -1.75 12.93 -1.87
N LEU A 191 -2.96 13.50 -1.93
CA LEU A 191 -4.01 12.95 -2.79
C LEU A 191 -3.59 12.97 -4.26
N ARG A 192 -2.92 14.03 -4.71
CA ARG A 192 -2.32 14.11 -6.04
C ARG A 192 -1.44 12.92 -6.39
N GLU A 193 -0.52 12.53 -5.51
CA GLU A 193 0.41 11.43 -5.79
C GLU A 193 -0.29 10.08 -5.82
N ILE A 194 -1.27 9.88 -4.93
CA ILE A 194 -2.13 8.69 -4.94
C ILE A 194 -2.89 8.62 -6.27
N LEU A 195 -3.47 9.73 -6.71
CA LEU A 195 -4.18 9.81 -7.99
C LEU A 195 -3.26 9.61 -9.18
N ALA A 196 -2.02 10.12 -9.14
CA ALA A 196 -1.05 9.90 -10.20
C ALA A 196 -0.73 8.41 -10.38
N VAL A 197 -0.61 7.65 -9.28
CA VAL A 197 -0.45 6.19 -9.34
C VAL A 197 -1.70 5.51 -9.88
N VAL A 198 -2.88 5.92 -9.40
CA VAL A 198 -4.17 5.36 -9.82
C VAL A 198 -4.44 5.57 -11.32
N PHE A 199 -4.11 6.74 -11.85
CA PHE A 199 -4.26 7.05 -13.28
C PHE A 199 -3.10 6.54 -14.14
N GLY A 200 -2.12 5.83 -13.55
CA GLY A 200 -1.00 5.23 -14.29
C GLY A 200 0.06 6.22 -14.77
N LEU A 201 0.09 7.45 -14.22
CA LEU A 201 1.14 8.43 -14.49
C LEU A 201 2.44 8.09 -13.75
N SER A 202 2.35 7.35 -12.64
CA SER A 202 3.50 6.91 -11.86
C SER A 202 3.33 5.44 -11.47
N PRO A 203 4.40 4.62 -11.54
CA PRO A 203 4.31 3.20 -11.20
C PRO A 203 4.08 2.99 -9.69
N GLN A 204 4.61 3.89 -8.86
CA GLN A 204 4.51 3.83 -7.40
C GLN A 204 4.51 5.23 -6.81
N VAL A 205 4.06 5.34 -5.55
CA VAL A 205 4.14 6.59 -4.79
C VAL A 205 5.62 6.92 -4.52
N PRO A 206 6.11 8.13 -4.86
CA PRO A 206 7.50 8.51 -4.65
C PRO A 206 7.90 8.46 -3.17
N SER A 207 9.01 7.78 -2.88
CA SER A 207 9.61 7.76 -1.56
C SER A 207 10.24 9.11 -1.20
N ARG A 208 10.65 9.27 0.07
CA ARG A 208 11.41 10.47 0.49
C ARG A 208 12.73 10.59 -0.28
N GLY A 209 13.36 9.46 -0.61
CA GLY A 209 14.57 9.42 -1.41
C GLY A 209 14.34 9.94 -2.82
N ASP A 210 13.29 9.44 -3.48
CA ASP A 210 12.95 9.84 -4.86
C ASP A 210 12.66 11.34 -4.96
N LEU A 211 11.89 11.89 -4.00
CA LEU A 211 11.64 13.34 -3.94
C LEU A 211 12.92 14.16 -3.71
N ALA A 212 13.85 13.64 -2.91
CA ALA A 212 15.13 14.31 -2.67
C ALA A 212 16.00 14.32 -3.93
N GLU A 213 15.95 13.25 -4.74
CA GLU A 213 16.62 13.21 -6.04
C GLU A 213 16.00 14.17 -7.04
N GLU A 214 14.66 14.20 -7.17
CA GLU A 214 13.96 15.13 -8.06
C GLU A 214 14.24 16.60 -7.66
N ALA A 215 14.24 16.90 -6.36
CA ALA A 215 14.60 18.22 -5.84
C ALA A 215 16.07 18.58 -6.15
N PHE A 216 16.97 17.61 -6.09
CA PHE A 216 18.38 17.82 -6.46
C PHE A 216 18.55 18.08 -7.96
N GLU A 217 17.81 17.39 -8.82
CA GLU A 217 17.82 17.66 -10.26
C GLU A 217 17.31 19.07 -10.58
N LYS A 218 16.25 19.52 -9.90
CA LYS A 218 15.76 20.91 -10.00
C LYS A 218 16.80 21.91 -9.51
N PHE A 219 17.53 21.60 -8.43
CA PHE A 219 18.63 22.43 -7.95
C PHE A 219 19.74 22.57 -8.99
N MET A 220 20.17 21.45 -9.59
CA MET A 220 21.20 21.43 -10.64
C MET A 220 20.77 22.17 -11.91
N ALA A 221 19.48 22.16 -12.25
CA ALA A 221 18.94 22.84 -13.42
C ALA A 221 18.79 24.36 -13.23
N THR A 222 18.56 24.81 -12.00
CA THR A 222 18.30 26.23 -11.68
C THR A 222 19.54 26.98 -11.23
N THR A 223 20.55 26.27 -10.74
CA THR A 223 21.76 26.86 -10.16
C THR A 223 23.00 26.50 -10.97
N GLU A 224 23.80 27.50 -11.32
CA GLU A 224 25.14 27.27 -11.86
C GLU A 224 26.05 26.65 -10.77
N THR A 225 26.31 25.36 -10.90
CA THR A 225 27.16 24.59 -9.98
C THR A 225 28.37 24.02 -10.72
N ASN A 226 29.45 23.77 -9.99
CA ASN A 226 30.62 23.10 -10.55
C ASN A 226 30.31 21.60 -10.76
N ALA A 227 30.21 21.16 -12.01
CA ALA A 227 29.91 19.77 -12.38
C ALA A 227 30.86 18.73 -11.74
N THR A 228 32.07 19.15 -11.36
CA THR A 228 33.08 18.29 -10.71
C THR A 228 32.71 17.92 -9.28
N HIS A 229 31.89 18.74 -8.61
CA HIS A 229 31.43 18.54 -7.23
C HIS A 229 30.00 17.99 -7.15
N SER A 230 29.40 17.59 -8.29
CA SER A 230 28.00 17.13 -8.37
C SER A 230 27.68 15.98 -7.40
N ARG A 231 28.60 15.02 -7.23
CA ARG A 231 28.44 13.90 -6.30
C ARG A 231 28.42 14.34 -4.85
N GLU A 232 29.36 15.21 -4.47
CA GLU A 232 29.46 15.77 -3.13
C GLU A 232 28.26 16.66 -2.81
N LEU A 233 27.81 17.48 -3.76
CA LEU A 233 26.58 18.29 -3.66
C LEU A 233 25.37 17.39 -3.45
N LYS A 234 25.21 16.33 -4.24
CA LYS A 234 24.10 15.36 -4.08
C LYS A 234 24.13 14.73 -2.68
N THR A 235 25.30 14.32 -2.22
CA THR A 235 25.45 13.69 -0.90
C THR A 235 25.03 14.62 0.22
N VAL A 236 25.48 15.88 0.18
CA VAL A 236 25.11 16.89 1.18
C VAL A 236 23.62 17.24 1.10
N PHE A 237 23.09 17.44 -0.11
CA PHE A 237 21.70 17.81 -0.36
C PHE A 237 20.73 16.73 0.15
N VAL A 238 20.92 15.49 -0.28
CA VAL A 238 20.05 14.36 0.11
C VAL A 238 20.14 14.10 1.61
N SER A 239 21.35 14.14 2.19
CA SER A 239 21.52 13.93 3.64
C SER A 239 20.87 15.04 4.46
N PHE A 240 20.92 16.29 3.97
CA PHE A 240 20.25 17.43 4.60
C PHE A 240 18.72 17.28 4.58
N LEU A 241 18.15 16.73 3.51
CA LEU A 241 16.71 16.50 3.40
C LEU A 241 16.24 15.28 4.22
N LEU A 242 17.00 14.18 4.20
CA LEU A 242 16.56 12.92 4.78
C LEU A 242 16.88 12.74 6.27
N ASP A 243 17.94 13.37 6.80
CA ASP A 243 18.33 13.23 8.21
C ASP A 243 18.17 14.55 8.98
N PRO A 244 17.11 14.68 9.79
CA PRO A 244 16.87 15.88 10.61
C PRO A 244 18.01 16.19 11.58
N GLN A 245 18.71 15.17 12.09
CA GLN A 245 19.81 15.39 13.02
C GLN A 245 21.04 15.92 12.29
N SER A 246 21.38 15.37 11.12
CA SER A 246 22.47 15.91 10.29
C SER A 246 22.18 17.34 9.84
N ARG A 247 20.92 17.67 9.54
CA ARG A 247 20.48 19.05 9.28
C ARG A 247 20.80 19.99 10.44
N LEU A 248 20.35 19.66 11.65
CA LEU A 248 20.60 20.48 12.84
C LEU A 248 22.10 20.67 13.11
N LEU A 249 22.90 19.61 12.95
CA LEU A 249 24.35 19.68 13.13
C LEU A 249 25.04 20.58 12.09
N LEU A 250 24.54 20.58 10.84
CA LEU A 250 25.02 21.46 9.78
C LEU A 250 24.63 22.93 10.04
N GLU A 251 23.38 23.19 10.43
CA GLU A 251 22.88 24.54 10.73
C GLU A 251 23.58 25.18 11.94
N HIS A 252 23.89 24.38 12.97
CA HIS A 252 24.62 24.85 14.16
C HIS A 252 26.15 24.82 13.99
N GLY A 253 26.68 24.39 12.85
CA GLY A 253 28.13 24.32 12.61
C GLY A 253 28.87 23.30 13.50
N GLN A 254 28.17 22.28 14.00
CA GLN A 254 28.73 21.25 14.89
C GLN A 254 29.44 20.14 14.12
N PHE A 255 30.48 20.50 13.38
CA PHE A 255 31.24 19.58 12.51
C PHE A 255 31.87 18.38 13.22
N PRO A 256 32.38 18.47 14.47
CA PRO A 256 32.91 17.30 15.17
C PRO A 256 31.86 16.22 15.44
N ALA A 257 30.63 16.64 15.81
CA ALA A 257 29.52 15.74 16.05
C ALA A 257 28.97 15.16 14.74
N LEU A 258 28.93 15.97 13.67
CA LEU A 258 28.58 15.50 12.32
C LEU A 258 29.51 14.39 11.84
N ARG A 259 30.83 14.58 12.01
CA ARG A 259 31.84 13.58 11.62
C ARG A 259 31.68 12.25 12.36
N ALA A 260 31.25 12.27 13.62
CA ALA A 260 31.03 11.07 14.40
C ALA A 260 29.79 10.28 13.95
N ARG A 261 28.76 10.98 13.43
CA ARG A 261 27.52 10.38 12.94
C ARG A 261 27.63 9.90 11.50
N ASP A 262 28.08 10.78 10.61
CA ASP A 262 28.25 10.50 9.19
C ASP A 262 29.61 11.02 8.67
N PRO A 263 30.64 10.14 8.68
CA PRO A 263 31.96 10.48 8.16
C PRO A 263 31.95 10.82 6.66
N ASN A 264 31.03 10.24 5.88
CA ASN A 264 30.96 10.44 4.43
C ASN A 264 30.36 11.81 4.09
N LEU A 265 29.32 12.21 4.81
CA LEU A 265 28.75 13.55 4.72
C LEU A 265 29.77 14.63 5.09
N TYR A 266 30.52 14.42 6.19
CA TYR A 266 31.57 15.34 6.60
C TYR A 266 32.70 15.46 5.55
N ALA A 267 33.13 14.33 4.98
CA ALA A 267 34.15 14.34 3.92
C ALA A 267 33.66 15.04 2.64
N SER A 268 32.39 14.83 2.26
CA SER A 268 31.78 15.48 1.10
C SER A 268 31.66 16.99 1.32
N LEU A 269 31.23 17.41 2.52
CA LEU A 269 31.18 18.82 2.90
C LEU A 269 32.56 19.46 2.78
N GLY A 270 33.61 18.80 3.27
CA GLY A 270 35.00 19.29 3.23
C GLY A 270 35.55 19.58 1.83
N LYS A 271 35.02 18.91 0.80
CA LYS A 271 35.40 19.12 -0.61
C LYS A 271 34.67 20.28 -1.28
N LEU A 272 33.49 20.65 -0.77
CA LEU A 272 32.72 21.78 -1.30
C LEU A 272 33.33 23.11 -0.85
N ALA A 273 33.34 24.11 -1.73
CA ALA A 273 33.78 25.45 -1.38
C ALA A 273 32.75 26.14 -0.46
N PRO A 274 33.15 27.05 0.45
CA PRO A 274 32.20 27.82 1.28
C PRO A 274 31.02 28.46 0.51
N PRO A 275 31.22 29.14 -0.64
CA PRO A 275 30.09 29.72 -1.38
C PRO A 275 29.12 28.68 -1.94
N GLU A 276 29.60 27.48 -2.29
CA GLU A 276 28.74 26.39 -2.79
C GLU A 276 27.86 25.83 -1.66
N ARG A 277 28.39 25.77 -0.44
CA ARG A 277 27.66 25.32 0.75
C ARG A 277 26.55 26.30 1.14
N ASP A 278 26.88 27.60 1.17
CA ASP A 278 25.94 28.64 1.55
C ASP A 278 24.78 28.72 0.54
N LEU A 279 25.10 28.60 -0.76
CA LEU A 279 24.10 28.56 -1.82
C LEU A 279 23.17 27.35 -1.67
N LEU A 280 23.73 26.16 -1.47
CA LEU A 280 22.95 24.93 -1.28
C LEU A 280 21.99 25.03 -0.09
N ILE A 281 22.46 25.53 1.06
CA ILE A 281 21.62 25.70 2.26
C ILE A 281 20.52 26.74 2.01
N ALA A 282 20.86 27.87 1.40
CA ALA A 282 19.89 28.93 1.08
C ALA A 282 18.81 28.44 0.10
N TYR A 283 19.18 27.62 -0.89
CA TYR A 283 18.23 27.01 -1.82
C TYR A 283 17.29 26.06 -1.10
N ILE A 284 17.82 25.14 -0.29
CA ILE A 284 16.99 24.16 0.43
C ILE A 284 15.98 24.87 1.35
N GLN A 285 16.42 25.90 2.08
CA GLN A 285 15.56 26.64 3.01
C GLN A 285 14.46 27.47 2.31
N SER A 286 14.67 27.87 1.05
CA SER A 286 13.73 28.73 0.32
C SER A 286 12.82 27.99 -0.65
N GLN A 287 13.28 26.90 -1.25
CA GLN A 287 12.60 26.21 -2.35
C GLN A 287 12.07 24.82 -1.98
N VAL A 288 12.56 24.19 -0.90
CA VAL A 288 12.17 22.82 -0.55
C VAL A 288 11.31 22.81 0.72
N PRO A 289 10.03 22.38 0.64
CA PRO A 289 9.19 22.23 1.82
C PRO A 289 9.69 21.05 2.68
N LEU A 290 10.33 21.37 3.81
CA LEU A 290 10.94 20.35 4.69
C LEU A 290 9.92 19.40 5.33
N GLY A 291 8.64 19.80 5.40
CA GLY A 291 7.55 18.98 5.95
C GLY A 291 7.27 17.72 5.14
N ASP A 292 7.52 17.73 3.83
CA ASP A 292 7.29 16.57 2.95
C ASP A 292 8.32 15.45 3.17
N PHE A 293 9.41 15.76 3.89
CA PHE A 293 10.50 14.85 4.22
C PHE A 293 10.49 14.40 5.68
N GLU A 294 9.43 14.67 6.45
CA GLU A 294 9.32 14.14 7.81
C GLU A 294 9.02 12.63 7.80
N LEU A 295 9.70 11.89 8.69
CA LEU A 295 9.44 10.46 8.87
C LEU A 295 8.10 10.29 9.59
N VAL A 296 7.20 9.54 8.96
CA VAL A 296 5.93 9.17 9.59
C VAL A 296 6.09 7.78 10.17
N ALA A 297 6.19 7.71 11.51
CA ALA A 297 6.25 6.47 12.28
C ALA A 297 5.09 5.52 11.97
#